data_AF-A0AAV1JEE0-F1
#
_entry.id   AF-A0AAV1JEE0-F1
#
_cell.length_a   1.000
_cell.length_b   1.000
_cell.length_c   1.000
_cell.angle_alpha   90.00
_cell.angle_beta   90.00
_cell.angle_gamma   90.00
#
_symmetry.space_group_name_H-M   'P 1'
#
loop_
_entity.id
_entity.type
_entity.pdbx_description
1 polymer ?
#
loop_
_entity_poly.entity_id
_entity_poly.type
_entity_poly.pdbx_seq_one_letter_code
_entity_poly.pdbx_strand_id
1 'polypeptide(L)'
;MRIYTYLSKKVGDLTIKYSNFPESYVKRSFEQVYWRTPKGYPQYTDAEVSRKKFRFTTNRPWTGAFARQNERGTLRKKVFVEPIKEWSFFKGDRVEILVGKDKGKQGIVAQVIQERNWVFVEGLNTHLRVVGKDKEFPGIVVQNEAPLLVTTDVKLVDPESLKATEVEWRYTEDGEKVRVSVSSSRIIPIPKAAEETTDYKSKELYIENPEKDTTADEAAKITFSPKLRTFEMDIMEEMGIKEDRVPAMSYWY
;
A
#
# COMPACT_ATOMS: atom_id res chain seq x y z
N MET A 1 12.53 -17.51 -2.68
CA MET A 1 12.76 -16.04 -2.80
C MET A 1 11.60 -15.15 -2.34
N ARG A 2 10.32 -15.53 -2.39
CA ARG A 2 9.17 -14.62 -2.10
C ARG A 2 9.03 -14.11 -0.64
N ILE A 3 9.50 -14.85 0.36
CA ILE A 3 9.35 -14.46 1.78
C ILE A 3 10.22 -13.25 2.13
N TYR A 4 11.44 -13.18 1.59
CA TYR A 4 12.40 -12.12 1.90
C TYR A 4 11.94 -10.76 1.35
N THR A 5 11.35 -10.75 0.16
CA THR A 5 10.75 -9.55 -0.44
C THR A 5 9.59 -9.00 0.40
N TYR A 6 8.73 -9.87 0.94
CA TYR A 6 7.64 -9.44 1.83
C TYR A 6 8.17 -8.88 3.16
N LEU A 7 9.14 -9.55 3.77
CA LEU A 7 9.76 -9.11 5.04
C LEU A 7 10.59 -7.83 4.91
N SER A 8 11.07 -7.51 3.71
CA SER A 8 11.88 -6.32 3.43
C SER A 8 11.04 -5.05 3.25
N LYS A 9 9.78 -5.18 2.82
CA LYS A 9 8.88 -4.04 2.65
C LYS A 9 8.45 -3.47 4.01
N LYS A 10 8.59 -2.15 4.17
CA LYS A 10 8.13 -1.43 5.37
C LYS A 10 6.61 -1.20 5.37
N VAL A 11 6.02 -1.04 4.19
CA VAL A 11 4.60 -0.74 3.96
C VAL A 11 4.01 -1.88 3.15
N GLY A 12 2.78 -2.28 3.48
CA GLY A 12 2.09 -3.37 2.80
C GLY A 12 1.61 -2.99 1.40
N ASP A 13 1.55 -3.96 0.51
CA ASP A 13 1.14 -3.79 -0.88
C ASP A 13 -0.29 -3.24 -0.99
N LEU A 14 -1.22 -3.66 -0.14
CA LEU A 14 -2.60 -3.13 -0.15
C LEU A 14 -2.67 -1.67 0.30
N THR A 15 -1.81 -1.27 1.23
CA THR A 15 -1.72 0.13 1.67
C THR A 15 -1.24 1.02 0.52
N ILE A 16 -0.26 0.54 -0.26
CA ILE A 16 0.28 1.24 -1.43
C ILE A 16 -0.75 1.27 -2.55
N LYS A 17 -1.34 0.12 -2.92
CA LYS A 17 -2.35 0.04 -3.98
C LYS A 17 -3.53 0.97 -3.73
N TYR A 18 -4.01 1.01 -2.48
CA TYR A 18 -5.09 1.91 -2.08
C TYR A 18 -4.74 3.39 -2.33
N SER A 19 -3.49 3.80 -2.13
CA SER A 19 -3.10 5.20 -2.24
C SER A 19 -2.96 5.70 -3.67
N ASN A 20 -2.94 4.80 -4.66
CA ASN A 20 -2.62 5.07 -6.07
C ASN A 20 -1.35 5.93 -6.28
N PHE A 21 -0.46 6.00 -5.28
CA PHE A 21 0.76 6.79 -5.35
C PHE A 21 1.94 5.90 -5.74
N PRO A 22 2.95 6.44 -6.42
CA PRO A 22 4.20 5.72 -6.65
C PRO A 22 4.78 5.23 -5.31
N GLU A 23 5.28 3.98 -5.27
CA GLU A 23 5.90 3.41 -4.05
C GLU A 23 7.00 4.33 -3.49
N SER A 24 7.75 4.98 -4.38
CA SER A 24 8.80 5.94 -4.03
C SER A 24 8.25 7.20 -3.35
N TYR A 25 7.05 7.66 -3.72
CA TYR A 25 6.37 8.77 -3.05
C TYR A 25 5.92 8.36 -1.66
N VAL A 26 5.22 7.21 -1.53
CA VAL A 26 4.80 6.69 -0.23
C VAL A 26 6.00 6.54 0.68
N LYS A 27 7.09 5.91 0.21
CA LYS A 27 8.34 5.79 0.97
C LYS A 27 8.87 7.14 1.44
N ARG A 28 9.07 8.11 0.53
CA ARG A 28 9.58 9.44 0.87
C ARG A 28 8.68 10.20 1.84
N SER A 29 7.37 9.99 1.78
CA SER A 29 6.40 10.72 2.61
C SER A 29 6.53 10.42 4.11
N PHE A 30 6.85 9.18 4.50
CA PHE A 30 6.96 8.79 5.91
C PHE A 30 8.41 8.52 6.35
N GLU A 31 9.34 8.39 5.43
CA GLU A 31 10.74 8.13 5.73
C GLU A 31 11.38 9.32 6.48
N GLN A 32 12.06 9.01 7.57
CA GLN A 32 12.76 10.01 8.37
C GLN A 32 14.26 9.79 8.23
N VAL A 33 14.86 10.53 7.32
CA VAL A 33 16.32 10.60 7.16
C VAL A 33 16.85 11.66 8.11
N TYR A 34 17.76 11.26 8.99
CA TYR A 34 18.47 12.16 9.90
C TYR A 34 19.72 12.73 9.21
N TRP A 35 20.40 11.89 8.45
CA TRP A 35 21.61 12.26 7.71
C TRP A 35 21.76 11.38 6.48
N ARG A 36 22.26 11.95 5.38
CA ARG A 36 22.59 11.27 4.12
C ARG A 36 23.88 11.88 3.58
N THR A 37 24.74 11.07 2.97
CA THR A 37 25.88 11.61 2.21
C THR A 37 25.41 12.43 1.00
N PRO A 38 26.10 13.55 0.68
CA PRO A 38 25.81 14.33 -0.52
C PRO A 38 25.88 13.46 -1.78
N LYS A 39 24.87 13.56 -2.65
CA LYS A 39 24.87 12.85 -3.94
C LYS A 39 25.80 13.53 -4.93
N GLY A 40 26.41 12.74 -5.82
CA GLY A 40 27.23 13.24 -6.94
C GLY A 40 28.70 13.50 -6.60
N TYR A 41 29.15 13.06 -5.42
CA TYR A 41 30.51 13.25 -4.95
C TYR A 41 31.18 11.88 -4.77
N PRO A 42 32.10 11.48 -5.68
CA PRO A 42 32.75 10.16 -5.63
C PRO A 42 33.52 9.88 -4.34
N GLN A 43 33.96 10.93 -3.63
CA GLN A 43 34.70 10.79 -2.37
C GLN A 43 33.84 10.31 -1.19
N TYR A 44 32.51 10.45 -1.26
CA TYR A 44 31.62 9.99 -0.20
C TYR A 44 30.99 8.66 -0.61
N THR A 45 31.09 7.67 0.27
CA THR A 45 30.32 6.43 0.11
C THR A 45 28.83 6.71 0.37
N ASP A 46 27.95 5.97 -0.31
CA ASP A 46 26.52 6.10 -0.05
C ASP A 46 26.20 5.58 1.36
N ALA A 47 25.88 6.51 2.26
CA ALA A 47 25.52 6.22 3.64
C ALA A 47 24.31 7.05 4.05
N GLU A 48 23.39 6.41 4.76
CA GLU A 48 22.16 7.03 5.24
C GLU A 48 21.87 6.59 6.67
N VAL A 49 21.71 7.58 7.55
CA VAL A 49 21.20 7.39 8.90
C VAL A 49 19.73 7.78 8.90
N SER A 50 18.87 6.77 8.84
CA SER A 50 17.42 6.95 8.87
C SER A 50 16.74 6.15 9.96
N ARG A 51 15.51 6.56 10.29
CA ARG A 51 14.68 5.85 11.25
C ARG A 51 14.29 4.49 10.68
N LYS A 52 14.68 3.43 11.40
CA LYS A 52 14.36 2.04 11.02
C LYS A 52 13.03 1.55 11.58
N LYS A 53 12.58 2.12 12.71
CA LYS A 53 11.42 1.64 13.48
C LYS A 53 10.28 2.66 13.44
N PHE A 54 9.22 2.35 12.70
CA PHE A 54 7.98 3.12 12.70
C PHE A 54 6.89 2.37 13.47
N ARG A 55 6.02 3.09 14.16
CA ARG A 55 4.81 2.50 14.74
C ARG A 55 3.66 2.79 13.79
N PHE A 56 3.29 1.77 13.02
CA PHE A 56 2.08 1.83 12.21
C PHE A 56 0.85 1.92 13.11
N THR A 57 -0.10 2.77 12.72
CA THR A 57 -1.33 3.03 13.46
C THR A 57 -2.51 2.91 12.50
N THR A 58 -3.67 3.41 12.90
CA THR A 58 -4.86 3.48 12.02
C THR A 58 -4.65 4.45 10.85
N ASN A 59 -3.74 5.42 11.00
CA ASN A 59 -3.45 6.43 10.00
C ASN A 59 -2.52 5.86 8.92
N ARG A 60 -2.80 6.20 7.66
CA ARG A 60 -1.95 5.82 6.52
C ARG A 60 -0.58 6.51 6.59
N PRO A 61 0.50 5.87 6.09
CA PRO A 61 1.86 6.39 6.24
C PRO A 61 2.09 7.80 5.70
N TRP A 62 1.43 8.16 4.59
CA TRP A 62 1.58 9.47 3.94
C TRP A 62 0.78 10.62 4.59
N THR A 63 0.09 10.36 5.70
CA THR A 63 -0.74 11.38 6.37
C THR A 63 0.04 12.16 7.42
N GLY A 64 -0.27 13.45 7.58
CA GLY A 64 0.34 14.28 8.64
C GLY A 64 0.06 13.76 10.06
N ALA A 65 -1.07 13.07 10.28
CA ALA A 65 -1.38 12.43 11.55
C ALA A 65 -0.43 11.26 11.88
N PHE A 66 -0.06 10.46 10.88
CA PHE A 66 0.96 9.43 11.02
C PHE A 66 2.33 10.03 11.35
N ALA A 67 2.69 11.13 10.66
CA ALA A 67 3.95 11.84 10.87
C ALA A 67 4.06 12.35 12.32
N ARG A 68 3.01 13.00 12.84
CA ARG A 68 2.93 13.48 14.23
C ARG A 68 3.11 12.36 15.26
N GLN A 69 2.45 11.23 15.05
CA GLN A 69 2.56 10.09 15.98
C GLN A 69 3.95 9.45 16.01
N ASN A 70 4.72 9.62 14.92
CA ASN A 70 6.06 9.09 14.73
C ASN A 70 7.13 10.20 14.72
N GLU A 71 6.90 11.32 15.42
CA GLU A 71 7.83 12.46 15.47
C GLU A 71 9.27 12.08 15.86
N ARG A 72 10.22 12.90 15.39
CA ARG A 72 11.65 12.73 15.71
C ARG A 72 11.85 12.79 17.23
N GLY A 73 12.74 11.96 17.77
CA GLY A 73 12.97 11.84 19.21
C GLY A 73 12.00 10.91 19.95
N THR A 74 10.86 10.53 19.35
CA THR A 74 9.98 9.54 19.98
C THR A 74 10.61 8.14 19.91
N LEU A 75 10.83 7.51 21.06
CA LEU A 75 11.30 6.12 21.16
C LEU A 75 10.17 5.24 21.66
N ARG A 76 9.79 4.24 20.86
CA ARG A 76 8.75 3.27 21.21
C ARG A 76 9.28 1.85 21.06
N LYS A 77 8.79 0.93 21.90
CA LYS A 77 9.06 -0.51 21.75
C LYS A 77 8.53 -0.98 20.39
N LYS A 78 9.27 -1.89 19.76
CA LYS A 78 8.86 -2.52 18.50
C LYS A 78 7.63 -3.39 18.77
N VAL A 79 6.60 -3.22 17.94
CA VAL A 79 5.46 -4.15 17.91
C VAL A 79 5.88 -5.33 17.05
N PHE A 80 5.86 -6.54 17.62
CA PHE A 80 6.08 -7.76 16.85
C PHE A 80 4.76 -8.14 16.19
N VAL A 81 4.82 -8.41 14.89
CA VAL A 81 3.68 -8.77 14.05
C VAL A 81 3.98 -10.11 13.42
N GLU A 82 3.00 -11.01 13.42
CA GLU A 82 3.14 -12.33 12.84
C GLU A 82 3.34 -12.23 11.32
N PRO A 83 4.35 -12.89 10.74
CA PRO A 83 4.57 -12.85 9.31
C PRO A 83 3.50 -13.67 8.58
N ILE A 84 2.64 -13.00 7.82
CA ILE A 84 1.65 -13.65 6.95
C ILE A 84 2.28 -13.87 5.58
N LYS A 85 2.33 -15.14 5.14
CA LYS A 85 2.89 -15.50 3.83
C LYS A 85 1.99 -15.07 2.68
N GLU A 86 0.69 -15.36 2.78
CA GLU A 86 -0.30 -15.03 1.76
C GLU A 86 -1.46 -14.30 2.43
N TRP A 87 -1.70 -13.07 1.97
CA TRP A 87 -2.71 -12.21 2.55
C TRP A 87 -4.07 -12.51 1.91
N SER A 88 -5.09 -12.77 2.75
CA SER A 88 -6.40 -13.24 2.27
C SER A 88 -7.56 -12.26 2.43
N PHE A 89 -7.38 -11.09 3.06
CA PHE A 89 -8.50 -10.20 3.43
C PHE A 89 -8.46 -8.88 2.67
N PHE A 90 -9.50 -8.53 1.94
CA PHE A 90 -9.56 -7.34 1.11
C PHE A 90 -10.68 -6.41 1.54
N LYS A 91 -10.61 -5.15 1.10
CA LYS A 91 -11.70 -4.19 1.31
C LYS A 91 -12.96 -4.71 0.61
N GLY A 92 -14.09 -4.64 1.30
CA GLY A 92 -15.38 -5.15 0.82
C GLY A 92 -15.65 -6.62 1.15
N ASP A 93 -14.71 -7.34 1.75
CA ASP A 93 -14.96 -8.74 2.13
C ASP A 93 -15.99 -8.82 3.26
N ARG A 94 -16.83 -9.86 3.21
CA ARG A 94 -17.71 -10.20 4.33
C ARG A 94 -16.95 -11.05 5.33
N VAL A 95 -16.94 -10.60 6.58
CA VAL A 95 -16.20 -11.23 7.66
C VAL A 95 -17.07 -11.38 8.91
N GLU A 96 -16.75 -12.39 9.72
CA GLU A 96 -17.37 -12.64 11.02
C GLU A 96 -16.35 -12.41 12.13
N ILE A 97 -16.79 -11.71 13.19
CA ILE A 97 -15.96 -11.43 14.36
C ILE A 97 -16.03 -12.60 15.35
N LEU A 98 -14.88 -13.15 15.73
CA LEU A 98 -14.79 -14.30 16.64
C LEU A 98 -14.62 -13.90 18.11
N VAL A 99 -14.08 -12.70 18.36
CA VAL A 99 -13.69 -12.24 19.70
C VAL A 99 -14.14 -10.81 19.94
N GLY A 100 -14.44 -10.46 21.20
CA GLY A 100 -14.75 -9.10 21.61
C GLY A 100 -16.25 -8.83 21.75
N LYS A 101 -16.60 -7.54 21.79
CA LYS A 101 -17.97 -7.05 22.08
C LYS A 101 -18.99 -7.52 21.04
N ASP A 102 -18.58 -7.60 19.78
CA ASP A 102 -19.44 -7.90 18.63
C ASP A 102 -19.24 -9.32 18.09
N LYS A 103 -18.86 -10.26 18.97
CA LYS A 103 -18.66 -11.67 18.62
C LYS A 103 -19.91 -12.28 17.95
N GLY A 104 -19.70 -13.00 16.85
CA GLY A 104 -20.73 -13.67 16.05
C GLY A 104 -21.45 -12.75 15.07
N LYS A 105 -21.19 -11.44 15.10
CA LYS A 105 -21.73 -10.52 14.10
C LYS A 105 -20.88 -10.55 12.84
N GLN A 106 -21.55 -10.36 11.72
CA GLN A 106 -20.93 -10.27 10.40
C GLN A 106 -20.96 -8.82 9.93
N GLY A 107 -19.91 -8.41 9.21
CA GLY A 107 -19.80 -7.08 8.64
C GLY A 107 -18.89 -7.05 7.42
N ILE A 108 -18.77 -5.88 6.81
CA ILE A 108 -17.94 -5.66 5.62
C ILE A 108 -16.61 -5.04 6.05
N VAL A 109 -15.51 -5.48 5.44
CA VAL A 109 -14.19 -4.90 5.67
C VAL A 109 -14.11 -3.50 5.05
N ALA A 110 -14.00 -2.47 5.90
CA ALA A 110 -13.89 -1.08 5.49
C ALA A 110 -12.46 -0.68 5.13
N GLN A 111 -11.47 -1.14 5.93
CA GLN A 111 -10.07 -0.79 5.75
C GLN A 111 -9.15 -1.95 6.15
N VAL A 112 -8.05 -2.09 5.41
CA VAL A 112 -6.98 -3.06 5.68
C VAL A 112 -5.65 -2.35 5.92
N ILE A 113 -4.95 -2.76 6.99
CA ILE A 113 -3.59 -2.29 7.36
C ILE A 113 -2.70 -3.52 7.54
N GLN A 114 -1.97 -3.88 6.48
CA GLN A 114 -1.15 -5.08 6.45
C GLN A 114 0.07 -5.00 7.38
N GLU A 115 0.59 -3.81 7.64
CA GLU A 115 1.78 -3.59 8.48
C GLU A 115 1.56 -4.02 9.94
N ARG A 116 0.31 -4.22 10.34
CA ARG A 116 -0.10 -4.66 11.68
C ARG A 116 -1.06 -5.85 11.69
N ASN A 117 -1.29 -6.47 10.53
CA ASN A 117 -2.31 -7.50 10.34
C ASN A 117 -3.69 -7.06 10.84
N TRP A 118 -4.06 -5.81 10.53
CA TRP A 118 -5.28 -5.19 11.03
C TRP A 118 -6.33 -5.02 9.95
N VAL A 119 -7.58 -5.24 10.36
CA VAL A 119 -8.78 -5.03 9.56
C VAL A 119 -9.78 -4.22 10.38
N PHE A 120 -10.48 -3.30 9.71
CA PHE A 120 -11.61 -2.54 10.26
C PHE A 120 -12.88 -3.06 9.62
N VAL A 121 -13.89 -3.33 10.44
CA VAL A 121 -15.18 -3.84 10.00
C VAL A 121 -16.22 -2.76 10.23
N GLU A 122 -16.95 -2.41 9.18
CA GLU A 122 -17.90 -1.29 9.17
C GLU A 122 -18.93 -1.41 10.31
N GLY A 123 -19.01 -0.38 11.15
CA GLY A 123 -19.99 -0.30 12.25
C GLY A 123 -19.84 -1.34 13.36
N LEU A 124 -18.78 -2.16 13.35
CA LEU A 124 -18.51 -3.18 14.37
C LEU A 124 -17.22 -2.89 15.13
N ASN A 125 -17.13 -3.42 16.36
CA ASN A 125 -16.01 -3.18 17.28
C ASN A 125 -15.72 -1.68 17.47
N THR A 126 -16.77 -0.88 17.61
CA THR A 126 -16.67 0.58 17.69
C THR A 126 -16.47 1.08 19.12
N HIS A 127 -15.78 2.21 19.26
CA HIS A 127 -15.72 3.01 20.48
C HIS A 127 -16.20 4.44 20.20
N LEU A 128 -16.68 5.13 21.24
CA LEU A 128 -17.10 6.52 21.12
C LEU A 128 -15.88 7.44 21.21
N ARG A 129 -15.80 8.39 20.28
CA ARG A 129 -14.75 9.41 20.24
C ARG A 129 -15.36 10.79 19.94
N VAL A 130 -14.87 11.81 20.62
CA VAL A 130 -15.25 13.20 20.33
C VAL A 130 -14.36 13.76 19.22
N VAL A 131 -14.97 14.36 18.19
CA VAL A 131 -14.30 14.96 17.04
C VAL A 131 -14.66 16.44 16.94
N GLY A 132 -13.69 17.26 16.49
CA GLY A 132 -13.88 18.69 16.23
C GLY A 132 -13.99 19.55 17.49
N LYS A 133 -13.58 19.06 18.66
CA LYS A 133 -13.66 19.85 19.91
C LYS A 133 -12.71 21.05 19.85
N ASP A 134 -13.28 22.23 20.04
CA ASP A 134 -12.57 23.51 20.14
C ASP A 134 -12.95 24.26 21.44
N LYS A 135 -12.45 25.49 21.63
CA LYS A 135 -12.76 26.29 22.82
C LYS A 135 -14.24 26.68 22.89
N GLU A 136 -14.87 26.95 21.75
CA GLU A 136 -16.26 27.40 21.64
C GLU A 136 -17.23 26.25 21.33
N PHE A 137 -16.74 25.16 20.72
CA PHE A 137 -17.55 24.03 20.30
C PHE A 137 -17.19 22.76 21.11
N PRO A 138 -18.15 22.13 21.81
CA PRO A 138 -17.87 20.96 22.66
C PRO A 138 -17.43 19.71 21.88
N GLY A 139 -17.61 19.69 20.55
CA GLY A 139 -17.33 18.56 19.68
C GLY A 139 -18.54 17.64 19.47
N ILE A 140 -18.45 16.75 18.48
CA ILE A 140 -19.48 15.74 18.18
C ILE A 140 -18.97 14.37 18.61
N VAL A 141 -19.80 13.61 19.31
CA VAL A 141 -19.51 12.21 19.64
C VAL A 141 -19.81 11.36 18.41
N VAL A 142 -18.79 10.68 17.89
CA VAL A 142 -18.91 9.75 16.77
C VAL A 142 -18.50 8.34 17.20
N GLN A 143 -19.12 7.33 16.60
CA GLN A 143 -18.64 5.95 16.71
C GLN A 143 -17.49 5.76 15.73
N ASN A 144 -16.38 5.23 16.23
CA ASN A 144 -15.17 4.99 15.44
C ASN A 144 -14.77 3.52 15.57
N GLU A 145 -14.57 2.86 14.44
CA GLU A 145 -14.17 1.45 14.40
C GLU A 145 -12.78 1.26 15.04
N ALA A 146 -12.62 0.17 15.79
CA ALA A 146 -11.33 -0.28 16.30
C ALA A 146 -10.78 -1.44 15.45
N PRO A 147 -9.46 -1.51 15.27
CA PRO A 147 -8.85 -2.57 14.48
C PRO A 147 -9.03 -3.93 15.14
N LEU A 148 -9.20 -4.95 14.30
CA LEU A 148 -9.22 -6.36 14.67
C LEU A 148 -8.03 -7.08 14.03
N LEU A 149 -7.48 -8.08 14.72
CA LEU A 149 -6.40 -8.90 14.17
C LEU A 149 -6.95 -9.94 13.20
N VAL A 150 -6.31 -10.02 12.04
CA VAL A 150 -6.70 -10.93 10.95
C VAL A 150 -6.42 -12.39 11.28
N THR A 151 -5.41 -12.67 12.12
CA THR A 151 -5.00 -14.04 12.44
C THR A 151 -5.89 -14.72 13.48
N THR A 152 -6.48 -13.95 14.40
CA THR A 152 -7.20 -14.50 15.56
C THR A 152 -8.64 -14.03 15.70
N ASP A 153 -8.93 -12.77 15.34
CA ASP A 153 -10.17 -12.12 15.78
C ASP A 153 -11.28 -12.21 14.73
N VAL A 154 -10.94 -12.52 13.49
CA VAL A 154 -11.85 -12.42 12.34
C VAL A 154 -11.64 -13.59 11.37
N LYS A 155 -12.74 -14.09 10.80
CA LYS A 155 -12.72 -15.08 9.70
C LYS A 155 -13.55 -14.61 8.51
N LEU A 156 -13.20 -15.08 7.31
CA LEU A 156 -14.02 -14.84 6.12
C LEU A 156 -15.30 -15.66 6.20
N VAL A 157 -16.38 -15.09 5.67
CA VAL A 157 -17.68 -15.76 5.60
C VAL A 157 -17.79 -16.49 4.26
N ASP A 158 -18.17 -17.77 4.31
CA ASP A 158 -18.43 -18.54 3.10
C ASP A 158 -19.74 -18.08 2.43
N PRO A 159 -19.73 -17.79 1.11
CA PRO A 159 -20.91 -17.30 0.40
C PRO A 159 -22.08 -18.29 0.38
N GLU A 160 -21.84 -19.60 0.54
CA GLU A 160 -22.92 -20.60 0.61
C GLU A 160 -23.48 -20.77 2.01
N SER A 161 -22.64 -21.17 2.96
CA SER A 161 -23.09 -21.51 4.30
C SER A 161 -23.37 -20.29 5.18
N LEU A 162 -22.91 -19.11 4.78
CA LEU A 162 -22.95 -17.86 5.56
C LEU A 162 -22.34 -17.99 6.96
N LYS A 163 -21.42 -18.93 7.14
CA LYS A 163 -20.68 -19.14 8.40
C LYS A 163 -19.23 -18.71 8.23
N ALA A 164 -18.58 -18.41 9.36
CA ALA A 164 -17.13 -18.24 9.41
C ALA A 164 -16.38 -19.49 8.93
N THR A 165 -15.44 -19.32 8.00
CA THR A 165 -14.68 -20.42 7.41
C THR A 165 -13.20 -20.10 7.27
N GLU A 166 -12.38 -21.14 7.19
CA GLU A 166 -10.97 -21.02 6.84
C GLU A 166 -10.81 -20.99 5.32
N VAL A 167 -9.77 -20.31 4.86
CA VAL A 167 -9.57 -20.00 3.45
C VAL A 167 -8.18 -20.40 3.01
N GLU A 168 -8.13 -21.13 1.91
CA GLU A 168 -6.90 -21.53 1.23
C GLU A 168 -6.83 -20.87 -0.14
N TRP A 169 -5.62 -20.55 -0.58
CA TRP A 169 -5.40 -20.13 -1.96
C TRP A 169 -5.17 -21.34 -2.85
N ARG A 170 -5.93 -21.43 -3.95
CA ARG A 170 -5.79 -22.46 -5.00
C ARG A 170 -5.71 -21.80 -6.37
N TYR A 171 -5.28 -22.56 -7.37
CA TYR A 171 -5.30 -22.14 -8.77
C TYR A 171 -6.47 -22.81 -9.48
N THR A 172 -7.18 -22.07 -10.32
CA THR A 172 -8.18 -22.61 -11.24
C THR A 172 -7.50 -23.31 -12.43
N GLU A 173 -8.29 -24.01 -13.24
CA GLU A 173 -7.82 -24.64 -14.49
C GLU A 173 -7.25 -23.60 -15.47
N ASP A 174 -7.80 -22.37 -15.45
CA ASP A 174 -7.34 -21.23 -16.24
C ASP A 174 -6.01 -20.63 -15.72
N GLY A 175 -5.51 -21.11 -14.58
CA GLY A 175 -4.30 -20.60 -13.93
C GLY A 175 -4.52 -19.37 -13.06
N GLU A 176 -5.76 -18.93 -12.85
CA GLU A 176 -6.08 -17.81 -11.96
C GLU A 176 -5.98 -18.22 -10.49
N LYS A 177 -5.37 -17.35 -9.67
CA LYS A 177 -5.21 -17.61 -8.25
C LYS A 177 -6.45 -17.13 -7.49
N VAL A 178 -7.20 -18.06 -6.88
CA VAL A 178 -8.46 -17.79 -6.20
C VAL A 178 -8.44 -18.25 -4.74
N ARG A 179 -9.28 -17.63 -3.91
CA ARG A 179 -9.52 -18.04 -2.53
C ARG A 179 -10.62 -19.09 -2.51
N VAL A 180 -10.43 -20.16 -1.76
CA VAL A 180 -11.40 -21.27 -1.64
C VAL A 180 -11.72 -21.49 -0.16
N SER A 181 -13.01 -21.58 0.17
CA SER A 181 -13.46 -21.95 1.52
C SER A 181 -13.12 -23.41 1.79
N VAL A 182 -12.51 -23.70 2.94
CA VAL A 182 -12.20 -25.08 3.35
C VAL A 182 -13.47 -25.87 3.64
N SER A 183 -14.55 -25.21 4.08
CA SER A 183 -15.77 -25.90 4.50
C SER A 183 -16.68 -26.34 3.35
N SER A 184 -16.91 -25.46 2.37
CA SER A 184 -17.80 -25.68 1.23
C SER A 184 -17.05 -25.98 -0.06
N SER A 185 -15.72 -25.84 -0.06
CA SER A 185 -14.86 -25.87 -1.26
C SER A 185 -15.28 -24.86 -2.34
N ARG A 186 -16.07 -23.83 -2.00
CA ARG A 186 -16.47 -22.79 -2.94
C ARG A 186 -15.45 -21.67 -3.01
N ILE A 187 -15.42 -21.03 -4.17
CA ILE A 187 -14.57 -19.87 -4.44
C ILE A 187 -15.15 -18.64 -3.73
N ILE A 188 -14.29 -17.92 -2.99
CA ILE A 188 -14.59 -16.62 -2.40
C ILE A 188 -13.96 -15.54 -3.30
N PRO A 189 -14.72 -14.91 -4.20
CA PRO A 189 -14.19 -13.93 -5.13
C PRO A 189 -13.62 -12.72 -4.39
N ILE A 190 -12.62 -12.05 -4.96
CA ILE A 190 -12.15 -10.77 -4.43
C ILE A 190 -13.20 -9.70 -4.75
N PRO A 191 -13.72 -8.96 -3.76
CA PRO A 191 -14.73 -7.93 -4.00
C PRO A 191 -14.19 -6.81 -4.90
N LYS A 192 -15.03 -6.24 -5.77
CA LYS A 192 -14.68 -5.08 -6.60
C LYS A 192 -14.20 -3.88 -5.77
N ALA A 193 -14.72 -3.73 -4.55
CA ALA A 193 -14.30 -2.71 -3.61
C ALA A 193 -12.80 -2.79 -3.21
N ALA A 194 -12.14 -3.93 -3.44
CA ALA A 194 -10.71 -4.10 -3.22
C ALA A 194 -9.86 -3.32 -4.23
N GLU A 195 -10.42 -3.00 -5.41
CA GLU A 195 -9.77 -2.23 -6.46
C GLU A 195 -9.93 -0.72 -6.26
N GLU A 196 -10.77 -0.30 -5.33
CA GLU A 196 -10.97 1.11 -5.01
C GLU A 196 -9.67 1.74 -4.50
N THR A 197 -9.34 2.89 -5.07
CA THR A 197 -8.20 3.70 -4.67
C THR A 197 -8.66 4.98 -3.98
N THR A 198 -7.73 5.80 -3.51
CA THR A 198 -8.01 7.15 -3.01
C THR A 198 -8.60 8.06 -4.08
N ASP A 199 -8.25 7.82 -5.35
CA ASP A 199 -8.53 8.76 -6.43
C ASP A 199 -9.84 8.39 -7.15
N TYR A 200 -10.09 7.09 -7.35
CA TYR A 200 -11.26 6.60 -8.04
C TYR A 200 -11.80 5.30 -7.44
N LYS A 201 -13.10 5.08 -7.61
CA LYS A 201 -13.79 3.86 -7.16
C LYS A 201 -13.54 2.69 -8.12
N SER A 202 -13.75 2.90 -9.41
CA SER A 202 -13.41 1.95 -10.47
C SER A 202 -12.69 2.69 -11.59
N LYS A 203 -11.84 1.97 -12.34
CA LYS A 203 -11.07 2.55 -13.45
C LYS A 203 -11.99 3.09 -14.56
N GLU A 204 -13.14 2.47 -14.76
CA GLU A 204 -14.15 2.87 -15.74
C GLU A 204 -14.80 4.22 -15.42
N LEU A 205 -14.83 4.61 -14.14
CA LEU A 205 -15.39 5.88 -13.69
C LEU A 205 -14.35 7.01 -13.61
N TYR A 206 -13.11 6.74 -14.00
CA TYR A 206 -12.08 7.78 -14.04
C TYR A 206 -12.42 8.80 -15.12
N ILE A 207 -12.37 10.08 -14.76
CA ILE A 207 -12.56 11.19 -15.70
C ILE A 207 -11.18 11.81 -15.90
N GLU A 208 -10.69 11.75 -17.13
CA GLU A 208 -9.40 12.31 -17.53
C GLU A 208 -9.40 13.84 -17.40
N ASN A 209 -8.31 14.39 -16.88
CA ASN A 209 -8.09 15.82 -16.86
C ASN A 209 -7.54 16.29 -18.21
N PRO A 210 -8.29 17.09 -19.00
CA PRO A 210 -7.87 17.48 -20.34
C PRO A 210 -6.61 18.35 -20.39
N GLU A 211 -6.20 18.98 -19.29
CA GLU A 211 -5.00 19.85 -19.25
C GLU A 211 -3.71 19.09 -18.93
N LYS A 212 -3.78 17.97 -18.21
CA LYS A 212 -2.61 17.32 -17.60
C LYS A 212 -2.51 15.83 -17.87
N ASP A 213 -3.62 15.19 -18.17
CA ASP A 213 -3.63 13.75 -18.44
C ASP A 213 -3.42 13.52 -19.93
N THR A 214 -2.56 12.56 -20.24
CA THR A 214 -2.32 12.08 -21.60
C THR A 214 -3.42 11.12 -22.01
N THR A 215 -3.95 11.28 -23.22
CA THR A 215 -4.99 10.39 -23.75
C THR A 215 -4.48 8.96 -23.92
N ALA A 216 -5.38 7.98 -23.80
CA ALA A 216 -5.03 6.57 -23.94
C ALA A 216 -4.43 6.26 -25.34
N ASP A 217 -4.94 6.89 -26.39
CA ASP A 217 -4.48 6.68 -27.77
C ASP A 217 -3.04 7.20 -27.97
N GLU A 218 -2.71 8.36 -27.39
CA GLU A 218 -1.35 8.91 -27.44
C GLU A 218 -0.37 8.08 -26.62
N ALA A 219 -0.79 7.61 -25.44
CA ALA A 219 0.05 6.79 -24.56
C ALA A 219 0.31 5.39 -25.12
N ALA A 220 -0.65 4.79 -25.84
CA ALA A 220 -0.52 3.48 -26.45
C ALA A 220 0.30 3.50 -27.76
N LYS A 221 0.56 4.68 -28.32
CA LYS A 221 1.32 4.84 -29.55
C LYS A 221 2.76 4.34 -29.37
N ILE A 222 3.12 3.30 -30.09
CA ILE A 222 4.50 2.77 -30.10
C ILE A 222 5.39 3.73 -30.89
N THR A 223 6.13 4.57 -30.18
CA THR A 223 7.10 5.52 -30.76
C THR A 223 8.54 4.99 -30.70
N PHE A 224 8.80 4.00 -29.87
CA PHE A 224 10.14 3.45 -29.68
C PHE A 224 10.57 2.60 -30.89
N SER A 225 11.67 3.01 -31.53
CA SER A 225 12.38 2.22 -32.55
C SER A 225 13.70 1.72 -31.98
N PRO A 226 13.95 0.40 -31.92
CA PRO A 226 15.21 -0.12 -31.43
C PRO A 226 16.35 0.27 -32.40
N LYS A 227 17.38 0.95 -31.88
CA LYS A 227 18.59 1.35 -32.60
C LYS A 227 19.83 0.93 -31.81
N LEU A 228 20.96 0.70 -32.47
CA LEU A 228 22.26 0.44 -31.83
C LEU A 228 22.96 1.75 -31.44
N ARG A 229 22.26 2.61 -30.69
CA ARG A 229 22.73 3.91 -30.21
C ARG A 229 22.24 4.12 -28.78
N THR A 230 22.92 4.97 -28.00
CA THR A 230 22.42 5.38 -26.68
C THR A 230 21.37 6.48 -26.83
N PHE A 231 20.60 6.73 -25.76
CA PHE A 231 19.60 7.79 -25.71
C PHE A 231 20.22 9.17 -26.00
N GLU A 232 21.41 9.43 -25.44
CA GLU A 232 22.14 10.67 -25.62
C GLU A 232 22.59 10.85 -27.08
N MET A 233 23.11 9.78 -27.70
CA MET A 233 23.54 9.82 -29.11
C MET A 233 22.36 10.09 -30.06
N ASP A 234 21.21 9.43 -29.83
CA ASP A 234 20.02 9.62 -30.68
C ASP A 234 19.49 11.05 -30.58
N ILE A 235 19.45 11.61 -29.36
CA ILE A 235 19.04 12.99 -29.11
C ILE A 235 20.02 14.01 -29.71
N MET A 236 21.33 13.76 -29.61
CA MET A 236 22.33 14.65 -30.21
C MET A 236 22.15 14.73 -31.72
N GLU A 237 21.93 13.59 -32.38
CA GLU A 237 21.68 13.53 -33.82
C GLU A 237 20.36 14.22 -34.20
N GLU A 238 19.29 13.98 -33.44
CA GLU A 238 17.97 14.61 -33.65
C GLU A 238 18.01 16.13 -33.49
N MET A 239 18.71 16.62 -32.45
CA MET A 239 18.89 18.05 -32.21
C MET A 239 19.98 18.67 -33.10
N GLY A 240 20.68 17.88 -33.93
CA GLY A 240 21.76 18.34 -34.79
C GLY A 240 23.01 18.83 -34.04
N ILE A 241 23.19 18.40 -32.79
CA ILE A 241 24.33 18.74 -31.96
C ILE A 241 25.55 17.96 -32.43
N LYS A 242 26.62 18.67 -32.80
CA LYS A 242 27.90 18.09 -33.17
C LYS A 242 28.91 18.29 -32.04
N GLU A 243 29.54 17.21 -31.60
CA GLU A 243 30.64 17.25 -30.63
C GLU A 243 31.91 16.74 -31.33
N ASP A 244 32.73 17.68 -31.77
CA ASP A 244 33.96 17.37 -32.50
C ASP A 244 35.15 17.08 -31.56
N ARG A 245 35.00 17.31 -30.24
CA ARG A 245 36.07 17.03 -29.28
C ARG A 245 36.13 15.53 -28.98
N VAL A 246 37.35 15.00 -28.98
CA VAL A 246 37.62 13.64 -28.53
C VAL A 246 37.85 13.65 -27.01
N PRO A 247 37.13 12.84 -26.22
CA PRO A 247 37.37 12.77 -24.79
C PRO A 247 38.79 12.29 -24.52
N ALA A 248 39.51 13.00 -23.65
CA ALA A 248 40.86 12.59 -23.25
C ALA A 248 40.83 11.23 -22.53
N MET A 249 41.88 10.43 -22.73
CA MET A 249 42.02 9.15 -22.06
C MET A 249 42.05 9.35 -20.54
N SER A 250 41.17 8.64 -19.83
CA SER A 250 41.11 8.63 -18.36
C SER A 250 41.43 7.24 -17.82
N TYR A 251 42.14 7.19 -16.70
CA TYR A 251 42.44 5.95 -16.00
C TYR A 251 41.43 5.75 -14.88
N TRP A 252 40.88 4.55 -14.78
CA TRP A 252 39.96 4.14 -13.72
C TRP A 252 40.67 3.08 -12.88
N TYR A 253 40.88 3.36 -11.59
CA TYR A 253 41.55 2.48 -10.63
C TYR A 253 40.70 2.27 -9.39
#